data_AF-A0A4R0H0L2-F1
#
_entry.id   AF-A0A4R0H0L2-F1
#
_cell.length_a   1.000
_cell.length_b   1.000
_cell.length_c   1.000
_cell.angle_alpha   90.00
_cell.angle_beta   90.00
_cell.angle_gamma   90.00
#
_symmetry.space_group_name_H-M   'P 1'
#
loop_
_entity.id
_entity.type
_entity.pdbx_description
1 polymer ?
#
loop_
_entity_poly.entity_id
_entity_poly.type
_entity_poly.pdbx_seq_one_letter_code
_entity_poly.pdbx_strand_id
1 'polypeptide(L)'
;MAAGRDVAVANIEKIKDRWRPTPAEDRSYFDEYFPTEEQLPRKVVIAFETALREDGREVVVVTRPDGTQAGDPLTNASRIDDDYRFHDAFHLAYAAVLGWSPVTRFLLGRKRRSRPEFDEAEDGGRAIAIEEGISAMVFSYAARHGYLENVTRIDHEFLTTIGHMTAHLEVGAARAADWEVAILSGYKVWWQLRRQGGGRVELNLDAQTLTVLATS
;
A
#
# COMPACT_ATOMS: atom_id res chain seq x y z
N MET A 1 -30.44 16.90 -31.29
CA MET A 1 -29.07 17.37 -31.01
C MET A 1 -28.91 17.57 -29.50
N ALA A 2 -28.68 16.49 -28.74
CA ALA A 2 -28.48 16.54 -27.29
C ALA A 2 -27.72 15.30 -26.78
N ALA A 3 -26.64 14.89 -27.47
CA ALA A 3 -25.81 13.74 -27.07
C ALA A 3 -24.34 14.12 -26.78
N GLY A 4 -23.98 15.41 -26.85
CA GLY A 4 -22.59 15.87 -26.73
C GLY A 4 -22.20 16.54 -25.41
N ARG A 5 -23.17 16.89 -24.54
CA ARG A 5 -22.90 17.67 -23.31
C ARG A 5 -22.59 16.80 -22.09
N ASP A 6 -23.21 15.61 -21.98
CA ASP A 6 -22.94 14.68 -20.86
C ASP A 6 -21.60 13.96 -20.97
N VAL A 7 -21.14 13.67 -22.20
CA VAL A 7 -19.85 13.00 -22.42
C VAL A 7 -18.67 13.91 -22.03
N ALA A 8 -18.77 15.21 -22.27
CA ALA A 8 -17.69 16.15 -21.96
C ALA A 8 -17.50 16.35 -20.44
N VAL A 9 -18.58 16.39 -19.66
CA VAL A 9 -18.51 16.54 -18.19
C VAL A 9 -18.03 15.25 -17.54
N ALA A 10 -18.56 14.09 -17.95
CA ALA A 10 -18.10 12.79 -17.46
C ALA A 10 -16.63 12.53 -17.83
N ASN A 11 -16.17 12.98 -19.00
CA ASN A 11 -14.77 12.90 -19.38
C ASN A 11 -13.90 13.83 -18.54
N ILE A 12 -14.34 15.04 -18.19
CA ILE A 12 -13.58 15.95 -17.33
C ILE A 12 -13.42 15.38 -15.92
N GLU A 13 -14.44 14.73 -15.35
CA GLU A 13 -14.32 14.07 -14.05
C GLU A 13 -13.38 12.86 -14.09
N LYS A 14 -13.49 12.01 -15.13
CA LYS A 14 -12.55 10.90 -15.36
C LYS A 14 -11.11 11.37 -15.61
N ILE A 15 -10.92 12.49 -16.31
CA ILE A 15 -9.59 13.06 -16.58
C ILE A 15 -8.98 13.62 -15.29
N LYS A 16 -9.78 14.25 -14.41
CA LYS A 16 -9.30 14.71 -13.10
C LYS A 16 -8.83 13.53 -12.24
N ASP A 17 -9.58 12.44 -12.29
CA ASP A 17 -9.32 11.21 -11.54
C ASP A 17 -7.98 10.54 -11.93
N ARG A 18 -7.60 10.59 -13.20
CA ARG A 18 -6.33 10.01 -13.66
C ARG A 18 -5.09 10.82 -13.26
N TRP A 19 -5.15 12.14 -13.35
CA TRP A 19 -3.92 12.96 -13.35
C TRP A 19 -3.65 13.71 -12.06
N ARG A 20 -4.67 13.94 -11.23
CA ARG A 20 -4.55 14.75 -10.02
C ARG A 20 -4.88 13.93 -8.78
N PRO A 21 -3.89 13.68 -7.91
CA PRO A 21 -4.15 13.10 -6.59
C PRO A 21 -5.21 13.92 -5.85
N THR A 22 -5.90 13.26 -4.93
CA THR A 22 -6.89 13.89 -4.06
C THR A 22 -6.21 14.99 -3.24
N PRO A 23 -6.68 16.26 -3.28
CA PRO A 23 -6.12 17.36 -2.50
C PRO A 23 -6.16 17.07 -1.00
N ALA A 24 -5.26 17.67 -0.21
CA ALA A 24 -5.17 17.39 1.22
C ALA A 24 -6.46 17.75 1.98
N GLU A 25 -7.12 18.83 1.57
CA GLU A 25 -8.37 19.34 2.12
C GLU A 25 -9.59 18.46 1.86
N ASP A 26 -9.55 17.62 0.82
CA ASP A 26 -10.66 16.74 0.42
C ASP A 26 -10.50 15.32 1.01
N ARG A 27 -9.42 15.07 1.76
CA ARG A 27 -9.12 13.74 2.31
C ARG A 27 -9.88 13.52 3.61
N SER A 28 -10.45 12.34 3.73
CA SER A 28 -11.04 11.85 4.98
C SER A 28 -10.39 10.51 5.33
N TYR A 29 -10.27 10.25 6.63
CA TYR A 29 -9.79 8.95 7.09
C TYR A 29 -10.95 7.97 7.14
N PHE A 30 -10.79 6.80 6.53
CA PHE A 30 -11.80 5.74 6.54
C PHE A 30 -12.14 5.23 7.96
N ASP A 31 -11.27 5.53 8.93
CA ASP A 31 -11.39 5.06 10.31
C ASP A 31 -11.56 6.15 11.37
N GLU A 32 -11.81 7.41 10.99
CA GLU A 32 -11.85 8.53 11.94
C GLU A 32 -12.83 8.30 13.11
N TYR A 33 -13.93 7.59 12.85
CA TYR A 33 -14.99 7.32 13.83
C TYR A 33 -14.81 6.03 14.63
N PHE A 34 -13.73 5.29 14.41
CA PHE A 34 -13.43 4.05 15.14
C PHE A 34 -12.61 4.32 16.40
N PRO A 35 -12.63 3.41 17.39
CA PRO A 35 -11.73 3.49 18.53
C PRO A 35 -10.27 3.62 18.11
N THR A 36 -9.45 4.39 18.85
CA THR A 36 -8.05 4.68 18.52
C THR A 36 -7.23 3.41 18.24
N GLU A 37 -7.54 2.32 18.94
CA GLU A 37 -6.88 1.02 18.78
C GLU A 37 -7.22 0.30 17.46
N GLU A 38 -8.29 0.71 16.78
CA GLU A 38 -8.73 0.19 15.47
C GLU A 38 -8.42 1.17 14.32
N GLN A 39 -7.89 2.35 14.63
CA GLN A 39 -7.40 3.29 13.62
C GLN A 39 -6.02 2.87 13.13
N LEU A 40 -5.75 3.07 11.83
CA LEU A 40 -4.39 3.07 11.33
C LEU A 40 -3.60 4.18 12.04
N PRO A 41 -2.36 3.90 12.49
CA PRO A 41 -1.55 4.93 13.14
C PRO A 41 -1.33 6.11 12.20
N ARG A 42 -1.62 7.33 12.68
CA ARG A 42 -1.33 8.55 11.92
C ARG A 42 0.16 8.68 11.59
N LYS A 43 1.00 8.20 12.50
CA LYS A 43 2.44 8.09 12.32
C LYS A 43 2.99 6.86 13.05
N VAL A 44 3.79 6.04 12.38
CA VAL A 44 4.43 4.86 12.98
C VAL A 44 5.74 4.53 12.28
N VAL A 45 6.71 3.99 13.02
CA VAL A 45 7.98 3.49 12.49
C VAL A 45 8.00 1.97 12.57
N ILE A 46 8.18 1.32 11.43
CA ILE A 46 8.26 -0.14 11.28
C ILE A 46 9.69 -0.51 10.91
N ALA A 47 10.26 -1.51 11.57
CA ALA A 47 11.60 -2.01 11.22
C ALA A 47 11.50 -3.21 10.28
N PHE A 48 12.39 -3.26 9.31
CA PHE A 48 12.64 -4.38 8.41
C PHE A 48 14.03 -4.92 8.72
N GLU A 49 14.09 -6.10 9.31
CA GLU A 49 15.33 -6.69 9.83
C GLU A 49 15.63 -8.00 9.10
N THR A 50 16.81 -8.11 8.50
CA THR A 50 17.26 -9.38 7.92
C THR A 50 17.75 -10.32 9.02
N ALA A 51 17.23 -11.55 9.01
CA ALA A 51 17.64 -12.61 9.92
C ALA A 51 17.97 -13.89 9.13
N LEU A 52 18.87 -14.71 9.68
CA LEU A 52 19.13 -16.06 9.17
C LEU A 52 18.27 -17.06 9.93
N ARG A 53 17.51 -17.88 9.20
CA ARG A 53 16.82 -19.05 9.77
C ARG A 53 17.81 -20.18 10.04
N GLU A 54 17.37 -21.14 10.86
CA GLU A 54 18.15 -22.35 11.17
C GLU A 54 18.55 -23.17 9.94
N ASP A 55 17.76 -23.10 8.87
CA ASP A 55 18.05 -23.74 7.57
C ASP A 55 19.01 -22.94 6.67
N GLY A 56 19.57 -21.85 7.19
CA GLY A 56 20.51 -20.98 6.49
C GLY A 56 19.88 -19.98 5.52
N ARG A 57 18.54 -19.92 5.41
CA ARG A 57 17.86 -18.98 4.53
C ARG A 57 17.73 -17.61 5.19
N GLU A 58 18.05 -16.56 4.43
CA GLU A 58 17.82 -15.19 4.86
C GLU A 58 16.34 -14.82 4.72
N VAL A 59 15.79 -14.20 5.77
CA VAL A 59 14.42 -13.72 5.84
C VAL A 59 14.38 -12.28 6.29
N VAL A 60 13.31 -11.58 5.94
CA VAL A 60 12.99 -10.26 6.47
C VAL A 60 11.92 -10.40 7.53
N VAL A 61 12.21 -9.87 8.71
CA VAL A 61 11.28 -9.77 9.83
C VAL A 61 10.79 -8.33 9.89
N VAL A 62 9.47 -8.16 9.92
CA VAL A 62 8.85 -6.85 10.10
C VAL A 62 8.52 -6.70 11.59
N THR A 63 9.05 -5.65 12.22
CA THR A 63 8.95 -5.44 13.67
C THR A 63 8.25 -4.11 13.97
N ARG A 64 7.26 -4.16 14.87
CA ARG A 64 6.47 -3.02 15.36
C ARG A 64 7.29 -2.15 16.33
N PRO A 65 6.85 -0.91 16.64
CA PRO A 65 7.57 -0.04 17.58
C PRO A 65 7.75 -0.61 18.99
N ASP A 66 6.85 -1.51 19.42
CA ASP A 66 6.91 -2.17 20.73
C ASP A 66 7.86 -3.38 20.76
N GLY A 67 8.55 -3.66 19.64
CA GLY A 67 9.47 -4.79 19.49
C GLY A 67 8.77 -6.11 19.15
N THR A 68 7.44 -6.13 19.00
CA THR A 68 6.72 -7.33 18.58
C THR A 68 6.77 -7.51 17.06
N GLN A 69 6.83 -8.76 16.61
CA GLN A 69 6.80 -9.09 15.20
C GLN A 69 5.41 -8.79 14.59
N ALA A 70 5.40 -8.23 13.38
CA ALA A 70 4.23 -8.08 12.54
C ALA A 70 4.24 -9.18 11.47
N GLY A 71 3.22 -10.04 11.45
CA GLY A 71 3.12 -11.14 10.48
C GLY A 71 4.18 -12.23 10.68
N ASP A 72 4.40 -13.02 9.63
CA ASP A 72 5.40 -14.09 9.60
C ASP A 72 6.70 -13.62 8.91
N PRO A 73 7.88 -14.20 9.23
CA PRO A 73 9.12 -13.81 8.56
C PRO A 73 9.07 -14.12 7.05
N LEU A 74 9.42 -13.12 6.24
CA LEU A 74 9.28 -13.14 4.79
C LEU A 74 10.54 -13.70 4.12
N THR A 75 10.34 -14.65 3.21
CA THR A 75 11.40 -15.17 2.35
C THR A 75 11.23 -14.63 0.93
N ASN A 76 12.21 -14.82 0.06
CA ASN A 76 12.03 -14.53 -1.36
C ASN A 76 11.07 -15.48 -2.07
N ALA A 77 10.62 -16.59 -1.46
CA ALA A 77 9.61 -17.57 -1.93
C ALA A 77 9.50 -17.83 -3.46
N SER A 78 10.58 -17.63 -4.22
CA SER A 78 10.62 -17.68 -5.67
C SER A 78 11.94 -18.34 -6.11
N ARG A 79 11.95 -18.86 -7.33
CA ARG A 79 13.16 -19.48 -7.92
C ARG A 79 14.22 -18.43 -8.29
N ILE A 80 13.85 -17.15 -8.27
CA ILE A 80 14.69 -16.00 -8.62
C ILE A 80 14.75 -15.12 -7.37
N ASP A 81 15.95 -14.73 -6.98
CA ASP A 81 16.12 -13.73 -5.93
C ASP A 81 15.74 -12.35 -6.49
N ASP A 82 14.47 -11.99 -6.33
CA ASP A 82 13.86 -10.74 -6.80
C ASP A 82 13.57 -9.77 -5.65
N ASP A 83 14.04 -10.08 -4.43
CA ASP A 83 13.84 -9.30 -3.20
C ASP A 83 12.36 -9.01 -2.85
N TYR A 84 11.43 -9.88 -3.28
CA TYR A 84 10.03 -9.81 -2.87
C TYR A 84 9.84 -9.93 -1.34
N ARG A 85 10.84 -10.39 -0.59
CA ARG A 85 10.85 -10.37 0.89
C ARG A 85 10.63 -8.99 1.53
N PHE A 86 10.82 -7.89 0.79
CA PHE A 86 10.52 -6.53 1.28
C PHE A 86 9.14 -6.01 0.83
N HIS A 87 8.25 -6.85 0.28
CA HIS A 87 6.97 -6.41 -0.29
C HIS A 87 5.99 -5.80 0.73
N ASP A 88 6.17 -6.03 2.03
CA ASP A 88 5.39 -5.33 3.07
C ASP A 88 5.54 -3.79 2.99
N ALA A 89 6.59 -3.28 2.35
CA ALA A 89 6.70 -1.86 2.02
C ALA A 89 5.56 -1.36 1.10
N PHE A 90 4.99 -2.22 0.25
CA PHE A 90 3.85 -1.87 -0.61
C PHE A 90 2.57 -1.69 0.21
N HIS A 91 2.30 -2.63 1.12
CA HIS A 91 1.16 -2.55 2.03
C HIS A 91 1.23 -1.30 2.93
N LEU A 92 2.43 -1.01 3.47
CA LEU A 92 2.65 0.22 4.23
C LEU A 92 2.46 1.47 3.38
N ALA A 93 2.81 1.44 2.09
CA ALA A 93 2.60 2.58 1.19
C ALA A 93 1.10 2.80 0.90
N TYR A 94 0.33 1.72 0.72
CA TYR A 94 -1.12 1.82 0.56
C TYR A 94 -1.76 2.39 1.83
N ALA A 95 -1.36 1.93 3.01
CA ALA A 95 -1.79 2.49 4.28
C ALA A 95 -1.43 3.99 4.41
N ALA A 96 -0.18 4.36 4.12
CA ALA A 96 0.31 5.73 4.23
C ALA A 96 -0.42 6.68 3.27
N VAL A 97 -0.52 6.29 2.00
CA VAL A 97 -0.95 7.18 0.91
C VAL A 97 -2.45 7.12 0.68
N LEU A 98 -3.07 5.95 0.75
CA LEU A 98 -4.50 5.79 0.49
C LEU A 98 -5.33 5.85 1.78
N GLY A 99 -4.69 5.77 2.96
CA GLY A 99 -5.41 5.55 4.23
C GLY A 99 -6.05 4.17 4.32
N TRP A 100 -5.68 3.24 3.42
CA TRP A 100 -6.29 1.94 3.26
C TRP A 100 -5.23 0.85 3.06
N SER A 101 -5.31 -0.20 3.87
CA SER A 101 -4.56 -1.45 3.69
C SER A 101 -5.08 -2.46 4.72
N PRO A 102 -6.00 -3.37 4.36
CA PRO A 102 -6.40 -4.47 5.23
C PRO A 102 -5.21 -5.35 5.67
N VAL A 103 -4.17 -5.50 4.84
CA VAL A 103 -2.93 -6.19 5.20
C VAL A 103 -2.21 -5.44 6.32
N THR A 104 -1.96 -4.13 6.19
CA THR A 104 -1.32 -3.34 7.25
C THR A 104 -2.17 -3.33 8.52
N ARG A 105 -3.50 -3.24 8.41
CA ARG A 105 -4.39 -3.36 9.58
C ARG A 105 -4.21 -4.70 10.27
N PHE A 106 -4.15 -5.80 9.53
CA PHE A 106 -3.88 -7.13 10.08
C PHE A 106 -2.50 -7.19 10.75
N LEU A 107 -1.44 -6.77 10.05
CA LEU A 107 -0.06 -6.76 10.52
C LEU A 107 0.14 -5.92 11.79
N LEU A 108 -0.60 -4.84 11.96
CA LEU A 108 -0.52 -3.94 13.11
C LEU A 108 -1.59 -4.22 14.20
N GLY A 109 -2.48 -5.20 13.99
CA GLY A 109 -3.57 -5.48 14.92
C GLY A 109 -4.63 -4.36 15.00
N ARG A 110 -4.87 -3.66 13.90
CA ARG A 110 -5.77 -2.50 13.75
C ARG A 110 -7.02 -2.79 12.92
N LYS A 111 -7.48 -4.05 12.95
CA LYS A 111 -8.76 -4.43 12.32
C LYS A 111 -9.92 -3.79 13.10
N ARG A 112 -10.94 -3.32 12.39
CA ARG A 112 -12.12 -2.60 12.91
C ARG A 112 -13.18 -3.55 13.48
N ARG A 113 -12.80 -4.30 14.52
CA ARG A 113 -13.60 -5.39 15.10
C ARG A 113 -14.84 -4.89 15.86
N SER A 114 -14.86 -3.64 16.29
CA SER A 114 -16.01 -3.01 16.94
C SER A 114 -17.24 -2.91 16.02
N ARG A 115 -17.05 -3.00 14.70
CA ARG A 115 -18.09 -3.05 13.68
C ARG A 115 -17.91 -4.30 12.81
N PRO A 116 -18.62 -5.40 13.10
CA PRO A 116 -18.47 -6.67 12.37
C PRO A 116 -18.60 -6.52 10.85
N GLU A 117 -19.45 -5.61 10.39
CA GLU A 117 -19.64 -5.32 8.97
C GLU A 117 -18.37 -4.78 8.29
N PHE A 118 -17.56 -3.99 8.99
CA PHE A 118 -16.27 -3.50 8.49
C PHE A 118 -15.16 -4.55 8.65
N ASP A 119 -15.14 -5.28 9.78
CA ASP A 119 -14.19 -6.39 9.99
C ASP A 119 -14.29 -7.44 8.88
N GLU A 120 -15.51 -7.74 8.43
CA GLU A 120 -15.78 -8.71 7.38
C GLU A 120 -15.55 -8.15 5.96
N ALA A 121 -16.10 -6.98 5.64
CA ALA A 121 -16.10 -6.46 4.28
C ALA A 121 -14.79 -5.78 3.89
N GLU A 122 -14.25 -4.92 4.77
CA GLU A 122 -13.13 -4.03 4.45
C GLU A 122 -11.80 -4.53 5.02
N ASP A 123 -11.83 -5.21 6.16
CA ASP A 123 -10.63 -5.74 6.83
C ASP A 123 -10.53 -7.28 6.73
N GLY A 124 -11.51 -7.92 6.09
CA GLY A 124 -11.68 -9.36 6.05
C GLY A 124 -10.79 -10.06 5.03
N GLY A 125 -10.86 -11.39 5.01
CA GLY A 125 -9.98 -12.22 4.16
C GLY A 125 -10.09 -11.91 2.66
N ARG A 126 -11.26 -11.49 2.17
CA ARG A 126 -11.44 -11.08 0.77
C ARG A 126 -10.69 -9.77 0.46
N ALA A 127 -10.79 -8.77 1.31
CA ALA A 127 -10.10 -7.50 1.13
C ALA A 127 -8.58 -7.67 1.20
N ILE A 128 -8.10 -8.47 2.17
CA ILE A 128 -6.69 -8.90 2.27
C ILE A 128 -6.23 -9.57 0.97
N ALA A 129 -6.97 -10.56 0.48
CA ALA A 129 -6.60 -11.27 -0.75
C ALA A 129 -6.58 -10.36 -2.00
N ILE A 130 -7.47 -9.36 -2.07
CA ILE A 130 -7.47 -8.36 -3.14
C ILE A 130 -6.20 -7.49 -3.05
N GLU A 131 -5.85 -6.99 -1.87
CA GLU A 131 -4.64 -6.18 -1.68
C GLU A 131 -3.36 -6.97 -2.02
N GLU A 132 -3.24 -8.21 -1.55
CA GLU A 132 -2.15 -9.13 -1.89
C GLU A 132 -2.07 -9.36 -3.41
N GLY A 133 -3.22 -9.58 -4.04
CA GLY A 133 -3.32 -9.72 -5.50
C GLY A 133 -2.86 -8.47 -6.24
N ILE A 134 -3.19 -7.27 -5.74
CA ILE A 134 -2.70 -6.00 -6.29
C ILE A 134 -1.19 -5.91 -6.11
N SER A 135 -0.64 -6.18 -4.92
CA SER A 135 0.81 -6.18 -4.67
C SER A 135 1.56 -7.11 -5.61
N ALA A 136 1.08 -8.35 -5.79
CA ALA A 136 1.68 -9.32 -6.70
C ALA A 136 1.59 -8.86 -8.19
N MET A 137 0.45 -8.32 -8.59
CA MET A 137 0.24 -7.80 -9.95
C MET A 137 1.15 -6.60 -10.24
N VAL A 138 1.24 -5.65 -9.30
CA VAL A 138 2.15 -4.49 -9.36
C VAL A 138 3.60 -4.96 -9.42
N PHE A 139 3.97 -5.97 -8.66
CA PHE A 139 5.32 -6.53 -8.68
C PHE A 139 5.68 -7.13 -10.04
N SER A 140 4.77 -7.89 -10.64
CA SER A 140 4.96 -8.41 -12.00
C SER A 140 5.07 -7.29 -13.04
N TYR A 141 4.24 -6.25 -12.92
CA TYR A 141 4.34 -5.05 -13.77
C TYR A 141 5.69 -4.36 -13.59
N ALA A 142 6.12 -4.11 -12.36
CA ALA A 142 7.36 -3.42 -12.04
C ALA A 142 8.59 -4.17 -12.55
N ALA A 143 8.64 -5.50 -12.43
CA ALA A 143 9.75 -6.31 -12.94
C ALA A 143 9.98 -6.12 -14.45
N ARG A 144 8.93 -5.82 -15.22
CA ARG A 144 9.00 -5.51 -16.66
C ARG A 144 9.38 -4.06 -16.97
N HIS A 145 9.41 -3.20 -15.96
CA HIS A 145 9.65 -1.76 -16.05
C HIS A 145 10.82 -1.31 -15.16
N GLY A 146 11.83 -2.17 -14.99
CA GLY A 146 13.03 -1.86 -14.21
C GLY A 146 12.73 -1.57 -12.73
N TYR A 147 11.76 -2.30 -12.17
CA TYR A 147 11.21 -2.10 -10.81
C TYR A 147 10.87 -0.64 -10.50
N LEU A 148 10.38 0.09 -11.51
CA LEU A 148 9.91 1.47 -11.41
C LEU A 148 10.96 2.49 -10.94
N GLU A 149 12.26 2.17 -10.96
CA GLU A 149 13.32 3.04 -10.41
C GLU A 149 13.33 4.46 -11.01
N ASN A 150 13.08 4.57 -12.32
CA ASN A 150 13.05 5.84 -13.05
C ASN A 150 11.67 6.14 -13.65
N VAL A 151 10.63 5.47 -13.13
CA VAL A 151 9.27 5.61 -13.63
C VAL A 151 8.54 6.66 -12.82
N THR A 152 7.96 7.64 -13.51
CA THR A 152 7.15 8.71 -12.87
C THR A 152 5.66 8.55 -13.15
N ARG A 153 5.29 7.63 -14.04
CA ARG A 153 3.90 7.36 -14.47
C ARG A 153 3.68 5.88 -14.70
N ILE A 154 2.55 5.39 -14.23
CA ILE A 154 2.08 4.01 -14.43
C ILE A 154 1.04 4.01 -15.54
N ASP A 155 1.00 2.94 -16.34
CA ASP A 155 0.04 2.84 -17.43
C ASP A 155 -1.40 3.00 -16.94
N HIS A 156 -2.19 3.80 -17.66
CA HIS A 156 -3.55 4.12 -17.25
C HIS A 156 -4.44 2.87 -17.17
N GLU A 157 -4.32 1.95 -18.13
CA GLU A 157 -5.08 0.70 -18.13
C GLU A 157 -4.75 -0.16 -16.91
N PHE A 158 -3.48 -0.15 -16.48
CA PHE A 158 -3.05 -0.87 -15.27
C PHE A 158 -3.71 -0.30 -14.01
N LEU A 159 -3.72 1.03 -13.86
CA LEU A 159 -4.43 1.70 -12.75
C LEU A 159 -5.95 1.49 -12.82
N THR A 160 -6.52 1.41 -14.02
CA THR A 160 -7.95 1.13 -14.23
C THR A 160 -8.31 -0.27 -13.74
N THR A 161 -7.45 -1.27 -14.01
CA THR A 161 -7.63 -2.63 -13.47
C THR A 161 -7.63 -2.64 -11.95
N ILE A 162 -6.71 -1.91 -11.30
CA ILE A 162 -6.71 -1.77 -9.83
C ILE A 162 -8.03 -1.16 -9.35
N GLY A 163 -8.50 -0.09 -9.99
CA GLY A 163 -9.80 0.52 -9.66
C GLY A 163 -10.97 -0.46 -9.78
N HIS A 164 -10.99 -1.34 -10.79
CA HIS A 164 -12.02 -2.38 -10.89
C HIS A 164 -11.92 -3.43 -9.78
N MET A 165 -10.71 -3.81 -9.36
CA MET A 165 -10.50 -4.77 -8.27
C MET A 165 -11.01 -4.23 -6.94
N THR A 166 -10.92 -2.92 -6.71
CA THR A 166 -11.26 -2.28 -5.43
C THR A 166 -12.58 -1.53 -5.41
N ALA A 167 -13.33 -1.47 -6.53
CA ALA A 167 -14.55 -0.67 -6.68
C ALA A 167 -15.66 -0.96 -5.64
N HIS A 168 -15.61 -2.11 -4.98
CA HIS A 168 -16.59 -2.56 -3.98
C HIS A 168 -16.09 -2.43 -2.53
N LEU A 169 -14.92 -1.82 -2.34
CA LEU A 169 -14.29 -1.53 -1.06
C LEU A 169 -14.25 -0.01 -0.86
N GLU A 170 -14.01 0.45 0.36
CA GLU A 170 -13.96 1.88 0.69
C GLU A 170 -12.87 2.63 -0.11
N VAL A 171 -11.76 1.96 -0.42
CA VAL A 171 -10.68 2.50 -1.26
C VAL A 171 -11.08 2.67 -2.73
N GLY A 172 -12.27 2.20 -3.13
CA GLY A 172 -12.88 2.54 -4.43
C GLY A 172 -13.15 4.04 -4.60
N ALA A 173 -13.13 4.82 -3.53
CA ALA A 173 -13.15 6.28 -3.57
C ALA A 173 -11.80 6.90 -3.99
N ALA A 174 -10.70 6.15 -3.94
CA ALA A 174 -9.37 6.63 -4.29
C ALA A 174 -9.23 6.83 -5.81
N ARG A 175 -8.57 7.92 -6.19
CA ARG A 175 -8.34 8.23 -7.60
C ARG A 175 -7.25 7.36 -8.19
N ALA A 176 -7.26 7.15 -9.50
CA ALA A 176 -6.14 6.47 -10.18
C ALA A 176 -4.78 7.18 -9.91
N ALA A 177 -4.78 8.51 -9.78
CA ALA A 177 -3.60 9.27 -9.40
C ALA A 177 -3.10 8.97 -7.96
N ASP A 178 -4.00 8.67 -7.02
CA ASP A 178 -3.63 8.32 -5.65
C ASP A 178 -2.93 6.96 -5.60
N TRP A 179 -3.46 5.99 -6.35
CA TRP A 179 -2.82 4.68 -6.55
C TRP A 179 -1.43 4.80 -7.19
N GLU A 180 -1.26 5.67 -8.19
CA GLU A 180 0.04 5.93 -8.81
C GLU A 180 1.06 6.43 -7.78
N VAL A 181 0.67 7.38 -6.91
CA VAL A 181 1.53 7.88 -5.82
C VAL A 181 1.85 6.77 -4.81
N ALA A 182 0.87 5.96 -4.42
CA ALA A 182 1.05 4.90 -3.45
C ALA A 182 2.03 3.82 -3.94
N ILE A 183 1.86 3.36 -5.18
CA ILE A 183 2.76 2.37 -5.80
C ILE A 183 4.19 2.92 -5.90
N LEU A 184 4.37 4.13 -6.46
CA LEU A 184 5.70 4.70 -6.63
C LEU A 184 6.39 4.96 -5.27
N SER A 185 5.63 5.34 -4.24
CA SER A 185 6.14 5.51 -2.87
C SER A 185 6.62 4.18 -2.27
N GLY A 186 5.85 3.11 -2.45
CA GLY A 186 6.23 1.76 -2.04
C GLY A 186 7.51 1.30 -2.71
N TYR A 187 7.64 1.47 -4.02
CA TYR A 187 8.85 1.11 -4.76
C TYR A 187 10.09 1.91 -4.35
N LYS A 188 9.92 3.21 -4.10
CA LYS A 188 11.02 4.06 -3.60
C LYS A 188 11.57 3.54 -2.27
N VAL A 189 10.70 3.08 -1.37
CA VAL A 189 11.10 2.52 -0.07
C VAL A 189 11.67 1.11 -0.23
N TRP A 190 11.02 0.26 -1.01
CA TRP A 190 11.48 -1.08 -1.33
C TRP A 190 12.92 -1.07 -1.90
N TRP A 191 13.22 -0.16 -2.82
CA TRP A 191 14.58 0.02 -3.35
C TRP A 191 15.61 0.38 -2.27
N GLN A 192 15.24 1.26 -1.34
CA GLN A 192 16.14 1.67 -0.26
C GLN A 192 16.38 0.53 0.72
N LEU A 193 15.33 -0.18 1.13
CA LEU A 193 15.43 -1.36 1.99
C LEU A 193 16.31 -2.43 1.34
N ARG A 194 16.08 -2.72 0.06
CA ARG A 194 16.88 -3.66 -0.72
C ARG A 194 18.37 -3.29 -0.73
N ARG A 195 18.69 -2.02 -0.96
CA ARG A 195 20.07 -1.53 -1.00
C ARG A 195 20.76 -1.56 0.36
N GLN A 196 19.99 -1.45 1.44
CA GLN A 196 20.49 -1.38 2.82
C GLN A 196 20.46 -2.74 3.52
N GLY A 197 19.79 -3.75 2.94
CA GLY A 197 19.54 -5.04 3.61
C GLY A 197 18.55 -4.93 4.77
N GLY A 198 17.58 -4.01 4.68
CA GLY A 198 16.68 -3.68 5.78
C GLY A 198 16.65 -2.19 6.08
N GLY A 199 16.03 -1.81 7.19
CA GLY A 199 15.95 -0.41 7.61
C GLY A 199 14.70 -0.09 8.43
N ARG A 200 14.57 1.18 8.82
CA ARG A 200 13.41 1.67 9.56
C ARG A 200 12.57 2.54 8.65
N VAL A 201 11.30 2.21 8.49
CA VAL A 201 10.37 2.89 7.60
C VAL A 201 9.35 3.65 8.44
N GLU A 202 9.29 4.97 8.25
CA GLU A 202 8.23 5.80 8.79
C GLU A 202 7.06 5.82 7.81
N LEU A 203 5.92 5.31 8.29
CA LEU A 203 4.61 5.56 7.72
C LEU A 203 4.06 6.82 8.36
N ASN A 204 3.69 7.80 7.53
CA ASN A 204 3.02 9.02 7.95
C ASN A 204 1.78 9.22 7.10
N LEU A 205 0.62 8.91 7.69
CA LEU A 205 -0.67 8.91 7.04
C LEU A 205 -1.20 10.35 6.88
N ASP A 206 -0.92 11.24 7.85
CA ASP A 206 -1.29 12.66 7.75
C ASP A 206 -0.55 13.36 6.59
N ALA A 207 0.72 13.03 6.40
CA ALA A 207 1.54 13.57 5.30
C ALA A 207 1.37 12.78 3.99
N GLN A 208 0.71 11.61 4.02
CA GLN A 208 0.69 10.63 2.93
C GLN A 208 2.08 10.26 2.40
N THR A 209 3.00 9.95 3.31
CA THR A 209 4.37 9.60 2.94
C THR A 209 4.81 8.30 3.59
N LEU A 210 5.61 7.54 2.85
CA LEU A 210 6.38 6.41 3.36
C LEU A 210 7.87 6.71 3.11
N THR A 211 8.69 6.71 4.17
CA THR A 211 10.11 7.10 4.06
C THR A 211 11.01 6.19 4.89
N VAL A 212 12.15 5.80 4.34
CA VAL A 212 13.21 5.16 5.12
C VAL A 212 13.92 6.23 5.95
N LEU A 213 14.06 5.97 7.25
CA LEU A 213 14.79 6.83 8.17
C LEU A 213 16.30 6.61 8.01
N ALA A 214 17.07 7.70 8.06
CA ALA A 214 18.53 7.60 8.02
C ALA A 214 19.05 6.83 9.25
N THR A 215 19.98 5.91 9.03
CA THR A 215 20.71 5.25 10.11
C THR A 215 21.62 6.28 10.77
N SER A 216 21.35 6.60 12.03
CA SER A 216 22.21 7.43 12.89
C SER A 216 23.45 6.67 13.34
#